data_AF-A0A167WKL9-F1
#
_entry.id   AF-A0A167WKL9-F1
#
_cell.length_a   1.000
_cell.length_b   1.000
_cell.length_c   1.000
_cell.angle_alpha   90.00
_cell.angle_beta   90.00
_cell.angle_gamma   90.00
#
_symmetry.space_group_name_H-M   'P 1'
#
loop_
_entity.id
_entity.type
_entity.pdbx_description
1 polymer ?
#
loop_
_entity_poly.entity_id
_entity_poly.type
_entity_poly.pdbx_seq_one_letter_code
_entity_poly.pdbx_strand_id
1 'polypeptide(L)' 'MELESYRGYNAWGHAILQQEDILQPGRYAASGTITQNNKLVEASGVLGYFDTEEEAQQAGLSWARAWLDSHG' A
#
# COMPACT_ATOMS: atom_id res chain seq x y z
N MET A 1 0.91 7.03 -6.83
CA MET A 1 1.10 7.55 -5.46
C MET A 1 0.03 8.59 -5.16
N GLU A 2 -1.05 8.17 -4.52
CA GLU A 2 -2.14 9.04 -4.08
C GLU A 2 -2.02 9.28 -2.57
N LEU A 3 -2.06 10.54 -2.16
CA LEU A 3 -2.00 10.98 -0.76
C LEU A 3 -3.40 11.41 -0.34
N GLU A 4 -4.03 10.65 0.55
CA GLU A 4 -5.18 11.16 1.29
C GLU A 4 -4.77 11.51 2.72
N SER A 5 -4.90 12.79 3.03
CA SER A 5 -4.66 13.31 4.37
C SER A 5 -5.96 13.24 5.16
N TYR A 6 -6.08 12.30 6.09
CA TYR A 6 -7.24 12.13 6.97
C TYR A 6 -6.84 12.35 8.43
N ARG A 7 -7.42 13.36 9.09
CA ARG A 7 -7.18 13.68 10.52
C ARG A 7 -5.69 13.81 10.91
N GLY A 8 -4.84 14.24 9.98
CA GLY A 8 -3.39 14.39 10.19
C GLY A 8 -2.56 13.15 9.86
N TYR A 9 -3.18 12.03 9.51
CA TYR A 9 -2.52 10.87 8.94
C TYR A 9 -2.51 10.97 7.41
N ASN A 10 -1.50 10.37 6.79
CA ASN A 10 -1.34 10.23 5.36
C ASN A 10 -1.35 8.74 5.02
N ALA A 11 -2.27 8.34 4.16
CA ALA A 11 -2.34 7.00 3.61
C ALA A 11 -1.55 6.90 2.31
N TRP A 12 -0.86 5.77 2.11
CA TRP A 12 -0.07 5.48 0.93
C TRP A 12 -0.34 4.05 0.45
N GLY A 13 -0.64 3.91 -0.84
CA GLY A 13 -0.63 2.62 -1.53
C GLY A 13 0.66 2.43 -2.31
N HIS A 14 1.26 1.26 -2.19
CA HIS A 14 2.52 0.88 -2.85
C HIS A 14 2.31 -0.39 -3.66
N ALA A 15 2.93 -0.39 -4.84
CA ALA A 15 3.12 -1.58 -5.65
C ALA A 15 4.61 -1.85 -5.77
N ILE A 16 5.04 -3.01 -5.29
CA ILE A 16 6.44 -3.42 -5.31
C ILE A 16 6.56 -4.52 -6.35
N LEU A 17 7.29 -4.25 -7.44
CA LEU A 17 7.51 -5.27 -8.46
C LEU A 17 8.33 -6.43 -7.86
N GLN A 18 7.71 -7.59 -7.74
CA GLN A 18 8.37 -8.82 -7.30
C GLN A 18 8.90 -9.55 -8.53
N GLN A 19 10.12 -9.22 -8.93
CA GLN A 19 10.91 -10.00 -9.87
C GLN A 19 11.81 -10.97 -9.09
N GLU A 20 11.21 -12.05 -8.55
CA GLU A 20 12.01 -13.13 -7.94
C GLU A 20 12.51 -14.14 -8.98
N ASP A 21 11.89 -14.23 -10.15
CA ASP A 21 12.34 -15.12 -11.21
C ASP A 21 12.03 -14.58 -12.61
N ILE A 22 13.03 -14.66 -13.49
CA ILE A 22 13.01 -14.22 -14.90
C ILE A 22 11.95 -14.94 -15.75
N LEU A 23 11.30 -15.96 -15.19
CA LEU A 23 10.40 -16.89 -15.86
C LEU A 23 8.92 -16.76 -15.45
N GLN A 24 8.60 -15.96 -14.43
CA GLN A 24 7.21 -15.70 -14.04
C GLN A 24 6.79 -14.31 -14.53
N PRO A 25 5.52 -14.14 -14.97
CA PRO A 25 4.99 -12.80 -15.20
C PRO A 25 5.18 -12.00 -13.91
N GLY A 26 5.91 -10.88 -13.99
CA GLY A 26 6.24 -10.07 -12.82
C GLY A 26 4.98 -9.63 -12.11
N ARG A 27 4.79 -10.08 -10.87
CA ARG A 27 3.66 -9.67 -10.04
C ARG A 27 4.06 -8.50 -9.17
N TYR A 28 3.08 -7.69 -8.83
CA TYR A 28 3.22 -6.54 -7.94
C TYR A 28 2.72 -6.91 -6.56
N ALA A 29 3.60 -6.88 -5.57
CA ALA A 29 3.20 -6.97 -4.18
C ALA A 29 2.53 -5.66 -3.76
N ALA A 30 1.29 -5.74 -3.29
CA ALA A 30 0.60 -4.62 -2.69
C ALA A 30 1.08 -4.39 -1.26
N SER A 31 1.28 -3.13 -0.89
CA SER A 31 1.58 -2.73 0.47
C SER A 31 0.96 -1.37 0.76
N GLY A 32 0.43 -1.21 1.97
CA GLY A 32 -0.13 0.04 2.48
C GLY A 32 0.73 0.59 3.61
N THR A 33 0.95 1.91 3.60
CA THR A 33 1.72 2.59 4.64
C THR A 33 0.93 3.78 5.16
N ILE A 34 0.96 3.99 6.47
CA ILE A 34 0.34 5.14 7.13
C ILE A 34 1.42 5.95 7.81
N THR A 35 1.49 7.23 7.49
CA THR A 35 2.44 8.16 8.08
C THR A 35 1.74 9.35 8.73
N GLN A 36 2.27 9.86 9.82
CA GLN A 36 1.78 11.07 10.49
C GLN A 36 2.97 11.97 10.78
N ASN A 37 2.92 13.23 10.38
CA ASN A 37 4.02 14.19 10.55
C ASN A 37 5.39 13.62 10.08
N ASN A 38 5.42 13.00 8.89
CA ASN A 38 6.60 12.34 8.32
C ASN A 38 7.16 11.15 9.13
N LYS A 39 6.44 10.64 10.13
CA LYS A 39 6.79 9.41 10.85
C LYS A 39 5.91 8.26 10.39
N LEU A 40 6.51 7.08 10.22
CA LEU A 40 5.78 5.84 10.00
C LEU A 40 4.96 5.51 11.25
N VAL A 41 3.65 5.35 11.07
CA VAL A 41 2.72 4.93 12.12
C VAL A 41 2.51 3.42 12.01
N GLU A 42 2.14 2.95 10.83
CA GLU A 42 1.86 1.55 10.57
C GLU A 42 2.17 1.17 9.13
N ALA A 43 2.58 -0.08 8.92
CA ALA A 43 2.77 -0.65 7.59
C ALA A 43 2.09 -2.02 7.51
N SER A 44 1.32 -2.26 6.46
CA SER A 44 0.60 -3.52 6.28
C SER A 44 1.49 -4.72 5.99
N GLY A 45 2.72 -4.48 5.53
CA GLY A 45 3.50 -5.50 4.84
C GLY A 45 2.87 -5.87 3.49
N VAL A 46 3.15 -7.07 2.99
CA VAL A 46 2.59 -7.56 1.72
C VAL A 46 1.15 -8.02 1.93
N LEU A 47 0.21 -7.29 1.32
CA LEU A 47 -1.23 -7.60 1.36
C LEU A 47 -1.62 -8.72 0.38
N GLY A 48 -0.84 -8.85 -0.70
CA GLY A 48 -1.09 -9.80 -1.77
C GLY A 48 -0.28 -9.45 -3.01
N TYR A 49 -0.38 -10.32 -4.02
CA TYR A 49 0.28 -10.15 -5.31
C TYR A 49 -0.77 -9.91 -6.39
N PHE A 50 -0.54 -8.91 -7.21
CA PHE A 50 -1.42 -8.48 -8.28
C PHE A 50 -0.69 -8.52 -9.61
N ASP A 51 -1.43 -8.66 -10.70
CA ASP A 51 -0.84 -8.70 -12.04
C ASP A 51 -0.46 -7.30 -12.53
N THR A 52 -1.08 -6.25 -11.97
CA THR A 52 -0.80 -4.86 -12.33
C THR A 52 -0.34 -4.01 -11.14
N GLU A 53 0.46 -3.00 -11.45
CA GLU A 53 0.92 -2.01 -10.46
C GLU A 53 -0.26 -1.23 -9.85
N GLU A 54 -1.28 -0.95 -10.66
CA GLU A 54 -2.42 -0.14 -10.27
C GLU A 54 -3.33 -0.89 -9.29
N GLU A 55 -3.59 -2.17 -9.52
CA GLU A 55 -4.32 -3.01 -8.56
C GLU A 55 -3.56 -3.14 -7.23
N ALA A 56 -2.24 -3.31 -7.28
CA ALA A 56 -1.44 -3.38 -6.07
C ALA A 56 -1.44 -2.07 -5.28
N GLN A 57 -1.34 -0.92 -5.96
CA GLN A 57 -1.47 0.39 -5.33
C GLN A 57 -2.86 0.59 -4.72
N GLN A 58 -3.93 0.27 -5.45
CA GLN A 58 -5.30 0.42 -4.97
C GLN A 58 -5.59 -0.49 -3.77
N ALA A 59 -5.05 -1.71 -3.75
CA ALA A 59 -5.15 -2.61 -2.60
C ALA A 59 -4.42 -2.05 -1.37
N GLY A 60 -3.19 -1.53 -1.54
CA GLY A 60 -2.44 -0.85 -0.48
C GLY A 60 -3.18 0.36 0.09
N LEU A 61 -3.74 1.20 -0.78
CA LEU A 61 -4.50 2.37 -0.39
C LEU A 61 -5.81 2.01 0.31
N SER A 62 -6.53 1.00 -0.19
CA SER A 62 -7.78 0.52 0.40
C SER A 62 -7.55 -0.02 1.81
N TRP A 63 -6.47 -0.76 2.03
CA TRP A 63 -6.08 -1.19 3.37
C TRP A 63 -5.79 0.00 4.28
N ALA A 64 -5.03 0.99 3.80
CA ALA A 64 -4.66 2.14 4.60
C ALA A 64 -5.88 2.98 5.01
N ARG A 65 -6.86 3.13 4.10
CA ARG A 65 -8.17 3.74 4.41
C ARG A 65 -8.92 2.95 5.48
N ALA A 66 -9.06 1.63 5.31
CA ALA A 66 -9.76 0.78 6.27
C ALA A 66 -9.12 0.81 7.68
N TRP A 67 -7.79 0.90 7.75
CA TRP A 67 -7.08 1.06 9.02
C TRP A 67 -7.41 2.41 9.67
N LEU A 68 -7.39 3.49 8.89
CA LEU A 68 -7.73 4.84 9.35
C LEU A 68 -9.18 4.93 9.82
N ASP A 69 -10.12 4.31 9.12
CA ASP A 69 -11.52 4.23 9.53
C ASP A 69 -11.69 3.44 10.84
N SER A 70 -10.85 2.42 11.07
CA SER A 70 -10.91 1.59 12.28
C SER A 70 -10.22 2.21 13.50
N HIS A 71 -9.22 3.08 13.30
CA HIS A 71 -8.40 3.69 14.37
C HIS A 71 -8.65 5.19 14.55
N GLY A 72 -9.56 5.78 13.77
CA GLY A 72 -9.83 7.23 13.68
C GLY A 72 -10.91 7.76 14.60
#